data_AF-A0AAW8KYH1-F1
#
_entry.id   AF-A0AAW8KYH1-F1
#
_cell.length_a   1.000
_cell.length_b   1.000
_cell.length_c   1.000
_cell.angle_alpha   90.00
_cell.angle_beta   90.00
_cell.angle_gamma   90.00
#
_symmetry.space_group_name_H-M   'P 1'
#
loop_
_entity.id
_entity.type
_entity.pdbx_description
1 polymer ?
#
loop_
_entity_poly.entity_id
_entity_poly.type
_entity_poly.pdbx_seq_one_letter_code
_entity_poly.pdbx_strand_id
1 'polypeptide(L)'
;MWELFVILLSLGLLMYTAYKGFSVILMAPICALLAVLLINPANVLPFYSGVFMPKMVNFIKDYFLVFLLGAIFGKVVEMSGIAESIARTIVRWIGAKKAILTVILLGAILTYSGVSLFVAV
;
A
#
# COMPACT_ATOMS: atom_id res chain seq x y z
N MET A 1 -7.90 20.23 21.49
CA MET A 1 -8.92 19.20 21.16
C MET A 1 -9.38 19.28 19.70
N TRP A 2 -9.54 20.49 19.14
CA TRP A 2 -9.85 20.69 17.72
C TRP A 2 -8.85 20.00 16.76
N GLU A 3 -7.54 20.12 17.01
CA GLU A 3 -6.51 19.49 16.18
C GLU A 3 -6.63 17.97 16.12
N LEU A 4 -6.92 17.33 17.26
CA LEU A 4 -7.12 15.88 17.33
C LEU A 4 -8.30 15.45 16.45
N PHE A 5 -9.39 16.22 16.48
CA PHE A 5 -10.55 15.96 15.62
C PHE A 5 -10.19 16.07 14.13
N VAL A 6 -9.44 17.10 13.73
CA VAL A 6 -9.00 17.29 12.34
C VAL A 6 -8.05 16.17 11.89
N ILE A 7 -7.15 15.71 12.76
CA ILE A 7 -6.27 14.57 12.48
C ILE A 7 -7.09 13.29 12.28
N LEU A 8 -8.03 13.00 13.18
CA LEU A 8 -8.90 11.82 13.05
C LEU A 8 -9.78 11.89 11.78
N LEU A 9 -10.30 13.07 11.45
CA LEU A 9 -11.09 13.30 10.25
C LEU A 9 -10.25 13.05 8.97
N SER A 10 -9.05 13.60 8.90
CA SER A 10 -8.16 13.44 7.73
C SER A 10 -7.66 12.01 7.58
N LEU A 11 -7.34 11.32 8.68
CA LEU A 11 -7.01 9.90 8.67
C LEU A 11 -8.21 9.04 8.23
N GLY A 12 -9.40 9.32 8.75
CA GLY A 12 -10.62 8.63 8.35
C GLY A 12 -10.93 8.81 6.87
N LEU A 13 -10.73 10.01 6.33
CA LEU A 13 -10.92 10.32 4.91
C LEU A 13 -9.88 9.59 4.03
N LEU A 14 -8.62 9.52 4.48
CA LEU A 14 -7.58 8.74 3.81
C LEU A 14 -7.93 7.26 3.78
N MET A 15 -8.37 6.68 4.90
CA MET A 15 -8.79 5.29 4.96
C MET A 15 -9.99 5.01 4.04
N TYR A 16 -11.01 5.87 4.09
CA TYR A 16 -12.20 5.74 3.24
C TYR A 16 -11.85 5.79 1.75
N THR A 17 -11.01 6.74 1.34
CA THR A 17 -10.57 6.85 -0.06
C THR A 17 -9.67 5.69 -0.48
N ALA A 18 -8.82 5.18 0.41
CA ALA A 18 -8.00 3.99 0.15
C ALA A 18 -8.85 2.74 -0.10
N TYR A 19 -9.88 2.50 0.72
CA TYR A 19 -10.81 1.37 0.50
C TYR A 19 -11.64 1.50 -0.77
N LYS A 20 -11.88 2.72 -1.24
CA LYS A 20 -12.58 2.97 -2.51
C LYS A 20 -11.67 2.80 -3.74
N GLY A 21 -10.42 2.35 -3.56
CA GLY A 21 -9.50 2.04 -4.64
C GLY A 21 -8.76 3.25 -5.21
N PHE A 22 -8.82 4.42 -4.56
CA PHE A 22 -7.98 5.54 -4.94
C PHE A 22 -6.53 5.29 -4.55
N SER A 23 -5.59 5.81 -5.35
CA SER A 23 -4.16 5.71 -5.04
C SER A 23 -3.85 6.40 -3.72
N VAL A 24 -3.36 5.63 -2.75
CA VAL A 24 -2.95 6.12 -1.43
C VAL A 24 -1.81 7.14 -1.55
N ILE A 25 -0.93 6.97 -2.54
CA ILE A 25 0.18 7.89 -2.82
C ILE A 25 -0.33 9.30 -3.15
N LEU A 26 -1.43 9.40 -3.89
CA LEU A 26 -2.08 10.66 -4.24
C LEU A 26 -2.94 11.20 -3.10
N MET A 27 -3.71 10.33 -2.44
CA MET A 27 -4.65 10.76 -1.40
C MET A 27 -3.96 11.18 -0.10
N ALA A 28 -2.82 10.58 0.27
CA ALA A 28 -2.08 10.92 1.48
C ALA A 28 -1.71 12.42 1.57
N PRO A 29 -1.03 13.04 0.57
CA PRO A 29 -0.74 14.46 0.62
C PRO A 29 -2.01 15.31 0.61
N ILE A 30 -3.04 14.95 -0.17
CA ILE A 30 -4.28 15.71 -0.25
C ILE A 30 -4.96 15.76 1.13
N CYS A 31 -5.10 14.62 1.80
CA CYS A 31 -5.71 14.53 3.13
C CYS A 31 -4.86 15.23 4.19
N ALA A 32 -3.53 15.10 4.14
CA ALA A 32 -2.62 15.76 5.06
C ALA A 32 -2.64 17.29 4.91
N LEU A 33 -2.64 17.80 3.67
CA LEU A 33 -2.72 19.24 3.40
C LEU A 33 -4.11 19.81 3.74
N LEU A 34 -5.17 19.02 3.57
CA LEU A 34 -6.51 19.38 4.03
C LEU A 34 -6.54 19.54 5.56
N ALA A 35 -5.87 18.65 6.31
CA ALA A 35 -5.74 18.79 7.75
C ALA A 35 -5.02 20.09 8.14
N VAL A 36 -3.92 20.41 7.45
CA VAL A 36 -3.18 21.67 7.67
C VAL A 36 -4.04 22.87 7.32
N LEU A 37 -4.81 22.81 6.23
CA LEU A 37 -5.73 23.87 5.80
C LEU A 37 -6.80 24.16 6.87
N LEU A 38 -7.34 23.12 7.52
CA LEU A 38 -8.37 23.27 8.56
C LEU A 38 -7.83 23.76 9.91
N ILE A 39 -6.52 23.64 10.16
CA ILE A 39 -5.87 24.10 11.39
C ILE A 39 -5.29 25.50 11.20
N ASN A 40 -4.44 25.67 10.18
CA ASN A 40 -3.82 26.94 9.83
C ASN A 40 -3.52 27.01 8.33
N PRO A 41 -4.38 27.69 7.53
CA PRO A 41 -4.24 27.79 6.08
C PRO A 41 -2.88 28.36 5.61
N ALA A 42 -2.27 29.26 6.38
CA ALA A 42 -1.00 29.87 6.01
C ALA A 42 0.15 28.86 5.97
N ASN A 43 0.02 27.74 6.68
CA ASN A 43 1.07 26.72 6.80
C ASN A 43 0.99 25.63 5.74
N VAL A 44 -0.01 25.62 4.86
CA VAL A 44 -0.18 24.57 3.84
C VAL A 44 1.06 24.44 2.95
N LEU A 45 1.54 25.56 2.39
CA LEU A 45 2.70 25.55 1.50
C LEU A 45 4.02 25.24 2.26
N PRO A 46 4.31 25.85 3.42
CA PRO A 46 5.45 25.46 4.25
C PRO A 46 5.46 23.99 4.65
N PHE A 47 4.31 23.40 4.97
CA PHE A 47 4.23 21.99 5.36
C PHE A 47 4.43 21.07 4.15
N TYR A 48 3.88 21.45 2.99
CA TYR A 48 4.10 20.73 1.74
C TYR A 48 5.58 20.69 1.35
N SER A 49 6.24 21.85 1.25
CA SER A 49 7.61 21.96 0.76
C SER A 49 8.65 21.64 1.84
N GLY A 50 8.39 21.98 3.10
CA GLY A 50 9.35 21.86 4.20
C GLY A 50 9.28 20.54 4.97
N VAL A 51 8.14 19.82 4.93
CA VAL A 51 7.95 18.58 5.68
C VAL A 51 7.62 17.42 4.76
N PHE A 52 6.56 17.52 3.97
CA PHE A 52 6.07 16.42 3.15
C PHE A 52 7.07 16.04 2.04
N MET A 53 7.50 17.01 1.22
CA MET A 53 8.43 16.76 0.11
C MET A 53 9.76 16.12 0.55
N PRO A 54 10.49 16.64 1.57
CA PRO A 54 11.73 16.02 2.02
C PRO A 54 11.53 14.59 2.53
N LYS A 55 10.45 14.34 3.27
CA LYS A 55 10.12 12.98 3.76
C LYS A 55 9.81 12.03 2.61
N MET A 56 9.05 12.48 1.61
CA MET A 56 8.75 11.71 0.42
C MET A 56 10.01 11.38 -0.38
N VAL A 57 10.88 12.35 -0.63
CA VAL A 57 12.13 12.16 -1.36
C VAL A 57 13.04 11.17 -0.64
N ASN A 58 13.21 11.32 0.68
CA ASN A 58 14.02 10.38 1.46
C ASN A 58 13.45 8.96 1.41
N PHE A 59 12.13 8.81 1.54
CA PHE A 59 11.49 7.50 1.43
C PHE A 59 11.73 6.87 0.03
N ILE A 60 11.53 7.63 -1.04
CA ILE A 60 11.80 7.14 -2.40
C ILE A 60 13.27 6.75 -2.51
N LYS A 61 14.19 7.63 -2.09
CA LYS A 61 15.64 7.38 -2.15
C LYS A 61 16.03 6.08 -1.45
N ASP A 62 15.50 5.84 -0.25
CA ASP A 62 15.90 4.71 0.59
C ASP A 62 15.30 3.39 0.09
N TYR A 63 14.08 3.41 -0.47
CA TYR A 63 13.34 2.21 -0.85
C TYR A 63 13.22 1.96 -2.36
N PHE A 64 13.69 2.88 -3.21
CA PHE A 64 13.49 2.80 -4.66
C PHE A 64 13.93 1.46 -5.26
N LEU A 65 15.17 1.03 -4.99
CA LEU A 65 15.68 -0.23 -5.54
C LEU A 65 14.92 -1.44 -5.02
N VAL A 66 14.51 -1.44 -3.76
CA VAL A 66 13.74 -2.52 -3.15
C VAL A 66 12.37 -2.62 -3.80
N PHE A 67 11.67 -1.50 -4.02
CA PHE A 67 10.37 -1.48 -4.70
C PHE A 67 10.48 -1.80 -6.19
N LEU A 68 11.52 -1.31 -6.88
CA LEU A 68 11.74 -1.60 -8.30
C LEU A 68 12.02 -3.08 -8.53
N LEU A 69 12.99 -3.65 -7.80
CA LEU A 69 13.31 -5.08 -7.89
C LEU A 69 12.11 -5.92 -7.45
N GLY A 70 11.41 -5.50 -6.42
CA GLY A 70 10.14 -6.08 -6.02
C GLY A 70 9.16 -6.13 -7.20
N ALA A 71 8.84 -4.98 -7.78
CA ALA A 71 7.89 -4.85 -8.89
C ALA A 71 8.24 -5.77 -10.07
N ILE A 72 9.52 -5.81 -10.45
CA ILE A 72 10.02 -6.69 -11.52
C ILE A 72 9.82 -8.16 -11.12
N PHE A 73 10.22 -8.55 -9.92
CA PHE A 73 10.08 -9.92 -9.43
C PHE A 73 8.62 -10.38 -9.40
N GLY A 74 7.70 -9.57 -8.87
CA GLY A 74 6.28 -9.90 -8.89
C GLY A 74 5.73 -10.04 -10.31
N LYS A 75 6.16 -9.19 -11.25
CA LYS A 75 5.77 -9.35 -12.66
C LYS A 75 6.32 -10.61 -13.30
N VAL A 76 7.55 -11.01 -12.99
CA VAL A 76 8.13 -12.28 -13.45
C VAL A 76 7.36 -13.47 -12.87
N VAL A 77 7.02 -13.44 -11.58
CA VAL A 77 6.20 -14.49 -10.94
C VAL A 77 4.83 -14.61 -11.60
N GLU A 78 4.17 -13.48 -11.87
CA GLU A 78 2.90 -13.42 -12.60
C GLU A 78 3.03 -14.05 -14.01
N MET A 79 4.02 -13.64 -14.79
CA MET A 79 4.23 -14.13 -16.17
C MET A 79 4.68 -15.59 -16.24
N SER A 80 5.39 -16.08 -15.22
CA SER A 80 5.90 -17.45 -15.18
C SER A 80 4.82 -18.51 -14.91
N GLY A 81 3.63 -18.12 -14.45
CA GLY A 81 2.58 -19.06 -14.05
C GLY A 81 2.87 -19.84 -12.76
N ILE A 82 3.97 -19.53 -12.05
CA ILE A 82 4.34 -20.19 -10.79
C ILE A 82 3.23 -20.01 -9.75
N ALA A 83 2.69 -18.79 -9.64
CA ALA A 83 1.58 -18.51 -8.73
C ALA A 83 0.33 -19.37 -9.03
N GLU A 84 0.00 -19.57 -10.31
CA GLU A 84 -1.13 -20.39 -10.73
C GLU A 84 -0.90 -21.88 -10.41
N SER A 85 0.31 -22.39 -10.64
CA SER A 85 0.68 -23.77 -10.34
C SER A 85 0.59 -24.08 -8.83
N ILE A 86 1.09 -23.16 -8.00
CA ILE A 86 0.98 -23.26 -6.54
C ILE A 86 -0.50 -23.23 -6.12
N ALA A 87 -1.28 -22.27 -6.65
CA ALA A 87 -2.71 -22.17 -6.35
C ALA A 87 -3.48 -23.46 -6.69
N ARG A 88 -3.26 -24.03 -7.87
CA ARG A 88 -3.87 -25.31 -8.29
C ARG A 88 -3.48 -26.46 -7.38
N THR A 89 -2.24 -26.50 -6.90
CA THR A 89 -1.75 -27.53 -5.97
C THR A 89 -2.46 -27.42 -4.62
N ILE A 90 -2.58 -26.20 -4.06
CA ILE A 90 -3.31 -25.96 -2.81
C ILE A 90 -4.79 -26.36 -2.95
N VAL A 91 -5.44 -25.97 -4.05
CA VAL A 91 -6.85 -26.33 -4.33
C VAL A 91 -7.03 -27.84 -4.42
N ARG A 92 -6.10 -28.57 -5.04
CA ARG A 92 -6.14 -30.04 -5.12
C ARG A 92 -6.06 -30.71 -3.75
N TRP A 93 -5.28 -30.16 -2.81
CA TRP A 93 -5.13 -30.72 -1.47
C TRP A 93 -6.30 -30.38 -0.54
N ILE A 94 -6.81 -29.15 -0.61
CA ILE A 94 -7.74 -28.61 0.38
C ILE A 94 -9.21 -28.64 -0.11
N GLY A 95 -9.40 -28.70 -1.43
CA GLY A 95 -10.71 -28.72 -2.08
C GLY A 95 -11.25 -27.32 -2.41
N ALA A 96 -11.92 -27.21 -3.55
CA ALA A 96 -12.42 -25.94 -4.10
C ALA A 96 -13.44 -25.20 -3.20
N LYS A 97 -14.05 -25.89 -2.24
CA LYS A 97 -15.00 -25.29 -1.28
C LYS A 97 -14.35 -24.35 -0.26
N LYS A 98 -13.02 -24.38 -0.11
CA LYS A 98 -12.28 -23.56 0.88
C LYS A 98 -11.45 -22.45 0.22
N ALA A 99 -12.05 -21.68 -0.70
CA ALA A 99 -11.37 -20.63 -1.46
C ALA A 99 -10.64 -19.60 -0.58
N ILE A 100 -11.25 -19.16 0.53
CA ILE A 100 -10.61 -18.21 1.47
C ILE A 100 -9.31 -18.80 2.04
N LEU A 101 -9.33 -20.05 2.47
CA LEU A 101 -8.14 -20.72 3.02
C LEU A 101 -7.05 -20.89 1.96
N THR A 102 -7.43 -21.19 0.72
CA THR A 102 -6.51 -21.25 -0.42
C THR A 102 -5.80 -19.92 -0.65
N VAL A 103 -6.53 -18.80 -0.65
CA VAL A 103 -5.95 -17.46 -0.86
C VAL A 103 -4.99 -17.10 0.29
N ILE A 104 -5.37 -17.40 1.54
CA ILE A 104 -4.52 -17.14 2.70
C ILE A 104 -3.22 -17.96 2.60
N LEU A 105 -3.30 -19.26 2.28
CA LEU A 105 -2.12 -20.12 2.17
C LEU A 105 -1.23 -19.74 0.98
N LEU A 106 -1.82 -19.39 -0.16
CA LEU A 106 -1.10 -18.89 -1.31
C LEU A 106 -0.35 -17.61 -0.93
N GLY A 107 -1.03 -16.65 -0.30
CA GLY A 107 -0.43 -15.41 0.17
C GLY A 107 0.72 -15.66 1.16
N ALA A 108 0.56 -16.59 2.10
CA ALA A 108 1.60 -16.96 3.04
C ALA A 108 2.83 -17.56 2.33
N ILE A 109 2.63 -18.55 1.45
CA ILE A 109 3.73 -19.21 0.72
C ILE A 109 4.49 -18.19 -0.12
N LEU A 110 3.79 -17.34 -0.88
CA LEU A 110 4.43 -16.32 -1.71
C LEU A 110 5.18 -15.28 -0.87
N THR A 111 4.59 -14.83 0.24
CA THR A 111 5.23 -13.84 1.13
C THR A 111 6.49 -14.40 1.80
N TYR A 112 6.45 -15.64 2.31
CA TYR A 112 7.60 -16.28 2.94
C TYR A 112 8.70 -16.70 1.96
N SER A 113 8.38 -16.88 0.68
CA SER A 113 9.38 -17.17 -0.37
C SER A 113 10.09 -15.90 -0.87
N GLY A 114 9.82 -14.74 -0.27
CA GLY A 114 10.49 -13.49 -0.59
C GLY A 114 9.75 -12.62 -1.62
N VAL A 115 8.53 -13.00 -2.03
CA VAL A 115 7.64 -12.08 -2.74
C VAL A 115 7.21 -11.01 -1.74
N SER A 116 7.87 -9.86 -1.82
CA SER A 116 7.54 -8.71 -1.01
C SER A 116 6.04 -8.40 -1.08
N LEU A 117 5.40 -8.14 0.06
CA LEU A 117 4.00 -7.69 0.15
C LEU A 117 3.71 -6.45 -0.71
N PHE A 118 4.76 -5.68 -1.04
CA PHE A 118 4.67 -4.54 -1.95
C PHE A 118 4.36 -4.94 -3.41
N VAL A 119 4.35 -6.24 -3.73
CA VAL A 119 4.22 -6.76 -5.12
C VAL A 119 3.32 -7.98 -5.23
N ALA A 120 2.89 -8.58 -4.13
CA ALA A 120 1.90 -9.64 -4.18
C ALA A 120 0.53 -9.02 -4.57
N VAL A 121 0.13 -9.18 -5.83
CA VAL A 121 -1.16 -8.72 -6.40
C VAL A 121 -1.92 -9.92 -6.93
#